data_AF-A0A3R7U2Q7-F1
#
_entry.id   AF-A0A3R7U2Q7-F1
#
_cell.length_a   1.000
_cell.length_b   1.000
_cell.length_c   1.000
_cell.angle_alpha   90.00
_cell.angle_beta   90.00
_cell.angle_gamma   90.00
#
_symmetry.space_group_name_H-M   'P 1'
#
loop_
_entity.id
_entity.type
_entity.pdbx_description
1 polymer ?
#
loop_
_entity_poly.entity_id
_entity_poly.type
_entity_poly.pdbx_seq_one_letter_code
_entity_poly.pdbx_strand_id
1 'polypeptide(L)'
;MILLSTFIFVCCSKRTIERNPYLVDIRFQREINLSLPLYNSLNFVGGSILIPDIGINGVLVFNLNGSTYLAWEATCPNHIPEICSALSISG
;
A
#
# COMPACT_ATOMS: atom_id res chain seq x y z
N MET A 1 58.89 16.63 -7.06
CA MET A 1 57.99 16.27 -5.96
C MET A 1 56.98 17.38 -5.79
N ILE A 2 55.77 17.23 -6.33
CA ILE A 2 54.50 17.72 -5.77
C ILE A 2 53.43 16.89 -6.49
N LEU A 3 52.96 15.86 -5.78
CA LEU A 3 51.72 15.15 -6.08
C LEU A 3 50.60 16.19 -5.87
N LEU A 4 50.09 16.81 -6.93
CA LEU A 4 48.87 17.61 -6.81
C LEU A 4 47.68 16.65 -6.84
N SER A 5 47.37 16.13 -5.66
CA SER A 5 46.19 15.33 -5.34
C SER A 5 44.93 16.10 -5.74
N THR A 6 44.35 15.76 -6.88
CA THR A 6 43.01 16.21 -7.29
C THR A 6 41.97 15.42 -6.51
N PHE A 7 41.56 15.98 -5.37
CA PHE A 7 40.47 15.45 -4.56
C PHE A 7 39.14 15.73 -5.26
N ILE A 8 38.59 14.73 -5.97
CA ILE A 8 37.25 14.80 -6.56
C ILE A 8 36.24 14.59 -5.43
N PHE A 9 35.66 15.68 -4.93
CA PHE A 9 34.49 15.62 -4.06
C PHE A 9 33.26 15.23 -4.88
N VAL A 10 32.94 13.94 -4.93
CA VAL A 10 31.64 13.46 -5.42
C VAL A 10 30.62 13.70 -4.31
N CYS A 11 29.82 14.77 -4.42
CA CYS A 11 28.71 15.04 -3.51
C CYS A 11 27.48 14.22 -3.95
N CYS A 12 26.87 13.49 -3.02
CA CYS A 12 25.63 12.76 -3.26
C CYS A 12 24.46 13.72 -3.03
N SER A 13 23.72 14.05 -4.09
CA SER A 13 22.46 14.79 -3.93
C SER A 13 21.40 13.86 -3.32
N LYS A 14 20.78 14.30 -2.22
CA LYS A 14 19.60 13.59 -1.69
C LYS A 14 18.46 13.80 -2.69
N ARG A 15 17.93 12.70 -3.23
CA ARG A 15 16.71 12.75 -4.05
C ARG A 15 15.53 13.11 -3.14
N THR A 16 14.69 14.03 -3.58
CA THR A 16 13.41 14.33 -2.94
C THR A 16 12.48 13.12 -3.08
N ILE A 17 11.71 12.81 -2.03
CA ILE A 17 10.68 11.79 -2.12
C ILE A 17 9.48 12.43 -2.82
N GLU A 18 9.24 12.01 -4.07
CA GLU A 18 8.05 12.39 -4.82
C GLU A 18 6.85 11.63 -4.24
N ARG A 19 5.89 12.37 -3.69
CA ARG A 19 4.63 11.80 -3.16
C ARG A 19 3.61 11.69 -4.29
N ASN A 20 2.66 10.77 -4.12
CA ASN A 20 1.56 10.65 -5.06
C ASN A 20 0.74 11.97 -5.09
N PRO A 21 0.47 12.57 -6.25
CA PRO A 21 -0.28 13.82 -6.33
C PRO A 21 -1.80 13.64 -6.16
N TYR A 22 -2.31 12.42 -6.34
CA TYR A 22 -3.74 12.09 -6.28
C TYR A 22 -4.17 11.53 -4.92
N LEU A 23 -3.27 10.81 -4.25
CA LEU A 23 -3.54 10.15 -2.98
C LEU A 23 -2.86 10.85 -1.82
N VAL A 24 -3.63 11.10 -0.77
CA VAL A 24 -3.12 11.60 0.50
C VAL A 24 -2.44 10.49 1.29
N ASP A 25 -1.39 10.84 2.04
CA ASP A 25 -0.75 9.93 2.99
C ASP A 25 -1.57 9.88 4.28
N ILE A 26 -2.37 8.82 4.40
CA ILE A 26 -3.21 8.56 5.57
C ILE A 26 -2.66 7.38 6.36
N ARG A 27 -2.61 7.54 7.68
CA ARG A 27 -2.20 6.49 8.60
C ARG A 27 -3.43 5.92 9.27
N PHE A 28 -3.58 4.61 9.20
CA PHE A 28 -4.64 3.89 9.88
C PHE A 28 -4.08 2.61 10.50
N GLN A 29 -4.78 2.12 11.51
CA GLN A 29 -4.55 0.82 12.11
C GLN A 29 -5.90 0.17 12.36
N ARG A 30 -6.05 -1.08 11.95
CA ARG A 30 -7.27 -1.86 12.13
C ARG A 30 -6.91 -3.26 12.58
N GLU A 31 -7.53 -3.70 13.66
CA GLU A 31 -7.50 -5.09 14.10
C GLU A 31 -8.63 -5.87 13.43
N ILE A 32 -8.34 -7.09 12.98
CA ILE A 32 -9.27 -7.95 12.27
C ILE A 32 -9.34 -9.27 13.02
N ASN A 33 -10.55 -9.68 13.41
CA ASN A 33 -10.77 -10.97 14.07
C ASN A 33 -11.26 -12.02 13.07
N LEU A 34 -10.37 -12.93 12.66
CA LEU A 34 -10.65 -13.97 11.67
C LEU A 34 -11.69 -15.02 12.13
N SER A 35 -12.05 -15.05 13.42
CA SER A 35 -13.12 -15.90 13.93
C SER A 35 -14.53 -15.36 13.64
N LEU A 36 -14.66 -14.09 13.23
CA LEU A 36 -15.96 -13.53 12.86
C LEU A 36 -16.38 -14.01 11.47
N PRO A 37 -17.66 -14.38 11.27
CA PRO A 37 -18.17 -14.84 9.97
C PRO A 37 -17.94 -13.84 8.82
N LEU A 38 -17.90 -12.54 9.12
CA LEU A 38 -17.64 -11.48 8.15
C LEU A 38 -16.29 -11.66 7.43
N TYR A 39 -15.28 -12.19 8.11
CA TYR A 39 -13.93 -12.37 7.57
C TYR A 39 -13.65 -13.79 7.11
N ASN A 40 -14.69 -14.63 6.96
CA ASN A 40 -14.52 -16.04 6.64
C ASN A 40 -13.82 -16.28 5.28
N SER A 41 -13.93 -15.35 4.33
CA SER A 41 -13.18 -15.44 3.07
C SER A 41 -11.67 -15.46 3.32
N LEU A 42 -11.18 -14.74 4.34
CA LEU A 42 -9.76 -14.69 4.69
C LEU A 42 -9.25 -15.97 5.35
N ASN A 43 -10.10 -16.91 5.75
CA ASN A 43 -9.66 -18.19 6.33
C ASN A 43 -9.14 -19.18 5.27
N PHE A 44 -9.39 -18.91 3.98
CA PHE A 44 -8.98 -19.77 2.87
C PHE A 44 -7.93 -19.08 2.00
N VAL A 45 -6.95 -19.87 1.53
CA VAL A 45 -5.92 -19.39 0.60
C VAL A 45 -6.57 -18.89 -0.68
N GLY A 46 -6.16 -17.72 -1.16
CA GLY A 46 -6.77 -17.05 -2.31
C GLY A 46 -8.02 -16.24 -1.99
N GLY A 47 -8.53 -16.35 -0.76
CA GLY A 47 -9.68 -15.56 -0.32
C GLY A 47 -9.33 -14.10 -0.10
N SER A 48 -10.30 -13.22 -0.34
CA SER A 48 -10.13 -11.78 -0.19
C SER A 48 -11.39 -11.09 0.31
N ILE A 49 -11.21 -9.87 0.81
CA ILE A 49 -12.30 -9.00 1.25
C ILE A 49 -11.91 -7.53 1.14
N LEU A 50 -12.89 -6.67 0.85
CA LEU A 50 -12.77 -5.23 1.00
C LEU A 50 -13.21 -4.85 2.42
N ILE A 51 -12.34 -4.18 3.16
CA ILE A 51 -12.66 -3.60 4.46
C ILE A 51 -12.97 -2.11 4.26
N PRO A 52 -14.25 -1.69 4.37
CA PRO A 52 -14.61 -0.29 4.25
C PRO A 52 -14.19 0.52 5.50
N ASP A 53 -14.40 1.83 5.46
CA ASP A 53 -14.23 2.77 6.58
C ASP A 53 -12.80 2.91 7.12
N ILE A 54 -11.81 2.45 6.36
CA ILE A 54 -10.39 2.71 6.56
C ILE A 54 -9.77 3.07 5.21
N GLY A 55 -8.68 3.83 5.22
CA GLY A 55 -8.11 4.27 3.95
C GLY A 55 -8.87 5.44 3.32
N ILE A 56 -8.79 5.56 2.00
CA ILE A 56 -9.53 6.53 1.18
C ILE A 56 -10.86 5.91 0.73
N ASN A 57 -10.81 4.73 0.10
CA ASN A 57 -11.98 3.97 -0.38
C ASN A 57 -12.12 2.59 0.27
N GLY A 58 -11.29 2.28 1.27
CA GLY A 58 -11.20 0.96 1.88
C GLY A 58 -9.84 0.32 1.68
N VAL A 59 -9.63 -0.81 2.36
CA VAL A 59 -8.44 -1.64 2.22
C VAL A 59 -8.85 -3.02 1.76
N LEU A 60 -8.26 -3.45 0.65
CA LEU A 60 -8.38 -4.81 0.14
C LEU A 60 -7.40 -5.69 0.91
N VAL A 61 -7.89 -6.79 1.46
CA VAL A 61 -7.10 -7.80 2.16
C VAL A 61 -7.19 -9.11 1.41
N PHE A 62 -6.05 -9.76 1.20
CA PHE A 62 -5.93 -11.02 0.48
C PHE A 62 -5.11 -12.03 1.28
N ASN A 63 -5.58 -13.26 1.36
CA ASN A 63 -4.86 -14.36 1.99
C ASN A 63 -3.95 -15.05 0.96
N LEU A 64 -2.63 -14.90 1.12
CA LEU A 64 -1.64 -15.45 0.20
C LEU A 64 -1.41 -16.96 0.39
N ASN A 65 -1.34 -17.44 1.64
CA ASN A 65 -0.89 -18.81 1.93
C ASN A 65 -1.39 -19.39 3.29
N GLY A 66 -2.39 -18.78 3.92
CA GLY A 66 -2.96 -19.20 5.19
C GLY A 66 -2.35 -18.55 6.43
N SER A 67 -1.14 -18.00 6.32
CA SER A 67 -0.46 -17.29 7.42
C SER A 67 -0.03 -15.87 7.04
N THR A 68 0.10 -15.59 5.75
CA THR A 68 0.53 -14.30 5.21
C THR A 68 -0.65 -13.61 4.52
N TYR A 69 -0.88 -12.37 4.92
CA TYR A 69 -1.93 -11.52 4.37
C TYR A 69 -1.30 -10.32 3.68
N LEU A 70 -1.83 -9.99 2.52
CA LEU A 70 -1.48 -8.79 1.78
C LEU A 70 -2.61 -7.79 1.94
N ALA A 71 -2.26 -6.51 2.10
CA ALA A 71 -3.22 -5.44 2.24
C ALA A 71 -2.82 -4.24 1.39
N TRP A 72 -3.77 -3.66 0.67
CA TRP A 72 -3.56 -2.46 -0.13
C TRP A 72 -4.80 -1.58 -0.21
N GLU A 73 -4.58 -0.30 -0.50
CA GLU A 73 -5.64 0.68 -0.64
C GLU A 73 -6.54 0.35 -1.84
N ALA A 74 -7.85 0.49 -1.67
CA ALA A 74 -8.85 0.23 -2.71
C ALA A 74 -8.99 1.41 -3.71
N THR A 75 -7.92 2.17 -3.95
CA THR A 75 -7.92 3.36 -4.81
C THR A 75 -6.79 3.29 -5.84
N CYS A 76 -7.09 3.60 -7.10
CA CYS A 76 -6.07 3.65 -8.15
C CYS A 76 -5.09 4.81 -7.92
N PRO A 77 -3.77 4.57 -7.82
CA PRO A 77 -2.79 5.62 -7.55
C PRO A 77 -2.48 6.51 -8.76
N ASN A 78 -3.00 6.20 -9.94
CA ASN A 78 -2.65 6.91 -11.17
C ASN A 78 -3.71 7.91 -11.63
N HIS A 79 -4.89 7.93 -11.00
CA HIS A 79 -6.01 8.81 -11.35
C HIS A 79 -6.54 9.53 -10.10
N ILE A 80 -7.24 10.64 -10.32
CA ILE A 80 -7.96 11.35 -9.27
C ILE A 80 -9.07 10.44 -8.73
N PRO A 81 -9.22 10.27 -7.41
CA PRO A 81 -10.30 9.47 -6.83
C PRO A 81 -11.68 10.05 -7.17
N GLU A 82 -12.62 9.18 -7.56
CA GLU A 82 -14.02 9.53 -7.82
C GLU A 82 -14.95 8.71 -6.92
N ILE A 83 -16.22 9.13 -6.80
CA ILE A 83 -17.21 8.54 -5.88
C ILE A 83 -17.43 7.03 -6.11
N CYS A 84 -17.25 6.53 -7.33
CA CYS A 84 -17.42 5.12 -7.68
C CYS A 84 -16.12 4.46 -8.17
N SER A 85 -14.95 4.98 -7.79
CA SER A 85 -13.65 4.47 -8.26
C SER A 85 -13.00 3.42 -7.35
N ALA A 86 -13.75 2.84 -6.40
CA ALA A 86 -13.23 1.83 -5.49
C ALA A 86 -12.84 0.55 -6.24
N LEU A 87 -11.64 0.05 -5.98
CA LEU A 87 -11.13 -1.17 -6.58
C LEU A 87 -11.74 -2.41 -5.90
N SER A 88 -11.95 -3.46 -6.68
CA SER A 88 -12.40 -4.77 -6.22
C SER A 88 -11.48 -5.88 -6.74
N ILE A 89 -11.36 -6.98 -6.01
CA ILE A 89 -10.64 -8.18 -6.45
C ILE A 89 -11.62 -9.07 -7.22
N SER A 90 -11.21 -9.53 -8.40
CA SER A 90 -11.93 -10.52 -9.22
C SER A 90 -10.99 -11.68 -9.51
N GLY A 91 -11.48 -12.92 -9.40
CA GLY A 91 -10.73 -14.14 -9.63
C GLY A 91 -11.64 -15.33 -9.88
#